data_AF-A0A495YAC4-F1
#
_entry.id   AF-A0A495YAC4-F1
#
_cell.length_a   1.000
_cell.length_b   1.000
_cell.length_c   1.000
_cell.angle_alpha   90.00
_cell.angle_beta   90.00
_cell.angle_gamma   90.00
#
_symmetry.space_group_name_H-M   'P 1'
#
loop_
_entity.id
_entity.type
_entity.pdbx_description
1 polymer ?
#
loop_
_entity_poly.entity_id
_entity_poly.type
_entity_poly.pdbx_seq_one_letter_code
_entity_poly.pdbx_strand_id
1 'polypeptide(L)'
;MALASVNGTSTQSDCSGLTPAKAIQNDEAPLARLKHIQMNEALTDTRQGRLTRLDALRNEIRALITEISHAADVELLDLMADEVGSFARHKAAQDARTWAATAGITLETGLMQLGRALPQREADSKNQGFELK
;
A
#
# COMPACT_ATOMS: atom_id res chain seq x y z
N MET A 1 78.31 52.08 40.24
CA MET A 1 77.87 51.80 38.86
C MET A 1 77.46 50.33 38.79
N ALA A 2 76.24 50.07 38.33
CA ALA A 2 75.65 48.76 38.07
C ALA A 2 75.91 48.33 36.62
N LEU A 3 75.91 47.02 36.33
CA LEU A 3 75.39 46.33 35.11
C LEU A 3 75.20 44.82 35.47
N ALA A 4 73.96 44.31 35.54
CA ALA A 4 73.23 43.52 34.52
C ALA A 4 73.78 42.07 34.34
N SER A 5 73.06 41.00 34.65
CA SER A 5 71.94 40.36 33.91
C SER A 5 72.39 39.01 33.32
N VAL A 6 71.65 37.92 33.55
CA VAL A 6 71.11 36.97 32.53
C VAL A 6 70.61 35.68 33.20
N ASN A 7 69.36 35.34 32.89
CA ASN A 7 68.66 34.11 33.22
C ASN A 7 69.19 32.90 32.45
N GLY A 8 69.14 31.72 33.08
CA GLY A 8 69.36 30.41 32.43
C GLY A 8 68.53 29.32 33.10
N THR A 9 67.27 29.22 32.70
CA THR A 9 66.32 28.16 33.05
C THR A 9 66.75 26.83 32.43
N SER A 10 66.80 25.73 33.19
CA SER A 10 66.83 24.38 32.63
C SER A 10 66.10 23.38 33.52
N THR A 11 64.79 23.31 33.26
CA THR A 11 63.91 22.12 33.26
C THR A 11 64.27 20.95 34.18
N GLN A 12 63.63 20.91 35.36
CA GLN A 12 63.29 19.64 36.00
C GLN A 12 61.98 19.14 35.35
N SER A 13 62.05 18.00 34.67
CA SER A 13 60.90 17.33 34.08
C SER A 13 60.12 16.65 35.20
N ASP A 14 59.06 17.30 35.67
CA ASP A 14 58.10 16.66 36.57
C ASP A 14 57.27 15.68 35.75
N CYS A 15 57.73 14.43 35.68
CA CYS A 15 56.92 13.29 35.28
C CYS A 15 55.77 13.15 36.28
N SER A 16 54.72 13.93 36.06
CA SER A 16 53.43 13.82 36.73
C SER A 16 52.74 12.58 36.16
N GLY A 17 53.23 11.41 36.57
CA GLY A 17 52.52 10.15 36.39
C GLY A 17 51.18 10.31 37.08
N LEU A 18 50.12 10.52 36.29
CA LEU A 18 48.75 10.53 36.79
C LEU A 18 48.54 9.18 37.48
N THR A 19 48.44 9.22 38.81
CA THR A 19 47.90 8.12 39.60
C THR A 19 46.58 7.72 38.96
N PRO A 20 46.35 6.44 38.61
CA PRO A 20 45.08 6.02 38.08
C PRO A 20 44.00 6.42 39.08
N ALA A 21 43.20 7.43 38.71
CA ALA A 21 42.05 7.83 39.50
C ALA A 21 41.19 6.59 39.69
N LYS A 22 40.84 6.29 40.96
CA LYS A 22 39.89 5.28 41.43
C LYS A 22 39.53 4.22 40.40
N ALA A 23 39.97 2.98 40.65
CA ALA A 23 39.45 1.76 40.04
C ALA A 23 37.99 1.98 39.63
N ILE A 24 37.71 1.90 38.32
CA ILE A 24 36.36 2.04 37.75
C ILE A 24 35.47 1.13 38.59
N GLN A 25 34.67 1.73 39.48
CA GLN A 25 33.64 0.99 40.17
C GLN A 25 32.77 0.45 39.05
N ASN A 26 32.70 -0.87 38.94
CA ASN A 26 31.79 -1.55 38.03
C ASN A 26 30.38 -1.19 38.49
N ASP A 27 29.93 -0.01 38.07
CA ASP A 27 28.66 0.54 38.48
C ASP A 27 27.58 -0.28 37.77
N GLU A 28 26.64 -0.77 38.55
CA GLU A 28 25.61 -1.67 38.07
C GLU A 28 24.63 -0.94 37.14
N ALA A 29 24.56 0.39 37.27
CA ALA A 29 23.79 1.28 36.41
C ALA A 29 24.23 1.28 34.93
N PRO A 30 25.52 1.49 34.56
CA PRO A 30 25.97 1.36 33.17
C PRO A 30 25.80 -0.05 32.61
N LEU A 31 25.99 -1.11 33.41
CA LEU A 31 25.73 -2.49 32.96
C LEU A 31 24.24 -2.75 32.68
N ALA A 32 23.35 -2.25 33.54
CA ALA A 32 21.90 -2.34 33.33
C ALA A 32 21.46 -1.60 32.05
N ARG A 33 22.06 -0.43 31.78
CA ARG A 33 21.81 0.34 30.55
C ARG A 33 22.25 -0.41 29.30
N LEU A 34 23.43 -1.06 29.31
CA LEU A 34 23.91 -1.84 28.17
C LEU A 34 23.02 -3.05 27.87
N LYS A 35 22.57 -3.79 28.89
CA LYS A 35 21.62 -4.92 28.71
C LYS A 35 20.31 -4.47 28.08
N HIS A 36 19.77 -3.32 28.51
CA HIS A 36 18.56 -2.75 27.94
C HIS A 36 18.73 -2.33 26.47
N ILE A 37 19.90 -1.79 26.10
CA ILE A 37 20.21 -1.41 24.71
C ILE A 37 20.29 -2.66 23.82
N GLN A 38 21.04 -3.70 24.22
CA GLN A 38 21.13 -4.96 23.47
C GLN A 38 19.77 -5.64 23.29
N MET A 39 18.93 -5.64 24.33
CA MET A 39 17.58 -6.22 24.24
C MET A 39 16.68 -5.45 23.26
N ASN A 40 16.78 -4.12 23.22
CA ASN A 40 16.03 -3.32 22.24
C ASN A 40 16.55 -3.52 20.82
N GLU A 41 17.85 -3.67 20.62
CA GLU A 41 18.47 -3.93 19.31
C GLU A 41 18.00 -5.27 18.74
N ALA A 42 18.08 -6.35 19.52
CA ALA A 42 17.56 -7.67 19.13
C ALA A 42 16.04 -7.66 18.84
N LEU A 43 15.28 -6.87 19.61
CA LEU A 43 13.84 -6.71 19.38
C LEU A 43 13.54 -5.91 18.12
N THR A 44 14.41 -4.96 17.77
CA THR A 44 14.32 -4.15 16.53
C THR A 44 14.66 -5.00 15.31
N ASP A 45 15.71 -5.81 15.38
CA ASP A 45 16.08 -6.75 14.32
C ASP A 45 14.97 -7.78 14.06
N THR A 46 14.32 -8.27 15.12
CA THR A 46 13.16 -9.16 14.99
C THR A 46 11.99 -8.48 14.29
N ARG A 47 11.71 -7.20 14.61
CA ARG A 47 10.67 -6.41 13.91
C ARG A 47 11.04 -6.18 12.45
N GLN A 48 12.30 -5.87 12.18
CA GLN A 48 12.82 -5.64 10.83
C GLN A 48 12.73 -6.90 9.97
N GLY A 49 13.11 -8.07 10.50
CA GLY A 49 12.96 -9.37 9.84
C GLY A 49 11.50 -9.74 9.54
N ARG A 50 10.58 -9.31 10.41
CA ARG A 50 9.14 -9.49 10.19
C ARG A 50 8.61 -8.57 9.10
N LEU A 51 9.08 -7.33 9.03
CA LEU A 51 8.72 -6.37 7.98
C LEU A 51 9.23 -6.82 6.62
N THR A 52 10.49 -7.27 6.51
CA THR A 52 11.03 -7.80 5.26
C THR A 52 10.26 -9.02 4.75
N ARG A 53 9.83 -9.91 5.66
CA ARG A 53 8.94 -11.04 5.28
C ARG A 53 7.58 -10.57 4.76
N LEU A 54 6.98 -9.56 5.37
CA LEU A 54 5.70 -9.01 4.91
C LEU A 54 5.83 -8.32 3.55
N ASP A 55 6.94 -7.61 3.32
CA ASP A 55 7.19 -6.97 2.02
C ASP A 55 7.46 -8.01 0.92
N ALA A 56 8.16 -9.11 1.24
CA ALA A 56 8.32 -10.23 0.32
C ALA A 56 6.95 -10.83 -0.08
N LEU A 57 6.09 -11.12 0.91
CA LEU A 57 4.73 -11.63 0.65
C LEU A 57 3.89 -10.63 -0.17
N ARG A 58 4.00 -9.34 0.12
CA ARG A 58 3.30 -8.30 -0.64
C ARG A 58 3.76 -8.27 -2.10
N ASN A 59 5.05 -8.48 -2.35
CA ASN A 59 5.58 -8.54 -3.71
C ASN A 59 5.11 -9.81 -4.44
N GLU A 60 5.11 -10.96 -3.77
CA GLU A 60 4.56 -12.21 -4.32
C GLU A 60 3.07 -12.08 -4.67
N ILE A 61 2.27 -11.49 -3.79
CA ILE A 61 0.84 -11.24 -4.05
C ILE A 61 0.65 -10.34 -5.27
N ARG A 62 1.46 -9.28 -5.42
CA ARG A 62 1.38 -8.39 -6.59
C ARG A 62 1.77 -9.11 -7.88
N ALA A 63 2.78 -9.99 -7.84
CA ALA A 63 3.16 -10.81 -8.97
C ALA A 63 2.01 -11.74 -9.38
N LEU A 64 1.41 -12.45 -8.41
CA LEU A 64 0.26 -13.33 -8.65
C LEU A 64 -0.95 -12.60 -9.23
N ILE A 65 -1.27 -11.40 -8.72
CA ILE A 65 -2.35 -10.58 -9.28
C ILE A 65 -2.07 -10.26 -10.76
N THR A 66 -0.82 -9.94 -11.09
CA THR A 66 -0.42 -9.63 -12.47
C THR A 66 -0.55 -10.86 -13.37
N GLU A 67 -0.10 -12.03 -12.92
CA GLU A 67 -0.22 -13.30 -13.66
C GLU A 67 -1.67 -13.71 -13.88
N ILE A 68 -2.52 -13.62 -12.85
CA ILE A 68 -3.95 -13.95 -12.96
C ILE A 68 -4.65 -12.97 -13.91
N SER A 69 -4.34 -11.68 -13.83
CA SER A 69 -4.93 -10.68 -14.71
C SER A 69 -4.52 -10.94 -16.16
N HIS A 70 -3.25 -11.25 -16.40
CA HIS A 70 -2.76 -11.58 -17.73
C HIS A 70 -3.41 -12.86 -18.29
N ALA A 71 -3.54 -13.90 -17.47
CA ALA A 71 -4.21 -15.13 -17.88
C ALA A 71 -5.70 -14.88 -18.22
N ALA A 72 -6.40 -14.09 -17.41
CA ALA A 72 -7.79 -13.71 -17.67
C ALA A 72 -7.93 -12.88 -18.96
N ASP A 73 -6.98 -11.98 -19.23
CA ASP A 73 -6.96 -11.21 -20.48
C ASP A 73 -6.76 -12.13 -21.70
N VAL A 74 -5.88 -13.13 -21.61
CA VAL A 74 -5.68 -14.14 -22.66
C VAL A 74 -6.93 -14.97 -22.88
N GLU A 75 -7.56 -15.47 -21.81
CA GLU A 75 -8.83 -16.23 -21.91
C GLU A 75 -9.95 -15.39 -22.55
N LEU A 76 -10.02 -14.09 -22.27
CA LEU A 76 -10.96 -13.19 -22.92
C LEU A 76 -10.66 -13.05 -24.42
N LEU A 77 -9.37 -12.92 -24.80
CA LEU A 77 -8.98 -12.86 -26.20
C LEU A 77 -9.29 -14.17 -26.94
N ASP A 78 -9.08 -15.31 -26.30
CA ASP A 78 -9.44 -16.61 -26.86
C ASP A 78 -10.95 -16.73 -27.08
N LEU A 79 -11.76 -16.26 -26.11
CA LEU A 79 -13.22 -16.19 -26.26
C LEU A 79 -13.66 -15.26 -27.39
N MET A 80 -12.92 -14.18 -27.63
CA MET A 80 -13.18 -13.25 -28.72
C MET A 80 -12.77 -13.82 -30.08
N ALA A 81 -11.73 -14.65 -30.12
CA ALA A 81 -11.25 -15.33 -31.32
C ALA A 81 -12.11 -16.55 -31.69
N ASP A 82 -12.67 -17.25 -30.69
CA ASP A 82 -13.64 -18.32 -30.89
C ASP A 82 -14.99 -17.72 -31.31
N GLU A 83 -15.16 -17.50 -32.62
CA GLU A 83 -16.37 -16.96 -33.24
C GLU A 83 -17.64 -17.85 -33.05
N VAL A 84 -17.54 -18.96 -32.30
CA VAL A 84 -18.63 -19.89 -32.01
C VAL A 84 -19.28 -19.61 -30.63
N GLY A 85 -18.67 -18.74 -29.82
CA GLY A 85 -19.04 -18.52 -28.41
C GLY A 85 -20.12 -17.48 -28.10
N SER A 86 -20.32 -17.22 -26.79
CA SER A 86 -21.23 -16.19 -26.29
C SER A 86 -20.88 -14.78 -26.79
N PHE A 87 -19.58 -14.52 -26.97
CA PHE A 87 -19.07 -13.25 -27.48
C PHE A 87 -19.51 -12.99 -28.92
N ALA A 88 -19.46 -13.99 -29.81
CA ALA A 88 -19.90 -13.84 -31.19
C ALA A 88 -21.39 -13.49 -31.30
N ARG A 89 -22.24 -14.14 -30.49
CA ARG A 89 -23.67 -13.79 -30.39
C ARG A 89 -23.88 -12.38 -29.86
N HIS A 90 -23.12 -11.98 -28.84
CA HIS A 90 -23.17 -10.61 -28.33
C HIS A 90 -22.76 -9.59 -29.40
N LYS A 91 -21.65 -9.83 -30.09
CA LYS A 91 -21.12 -8.97 -31.16
C LYS A 91 -22.13 -8.84 -32.29
N ALA A 92 -22.67 -9.94 -32.80
CA ALA A 92 -23.71 -9.91 -33.83
C ALA A 92 -24.95 -9.11 -33.40
N ALA A 93 -25.36 -9.22 -32.14
CA ALA A 93 -26.45 -8.42 -31.60
C ALA A 93 -26.10 -6.91 -31.51
N GLN A 94 -24.85 -6.55 -31.19
CA GLN A 94 -24.38 -5.17 -31.20
C GLN A 94 -24.28 -4.61 -32.62
N ASP A 95 -23.77 -5.39 -33.56
CA ASP A 95 -23.65 -5.00 -34.96
C ASP A 95 -25.04 -4.74 -35.56
N ALA A 96 -26.01 -5.61 -35.28
CA ALA A 96 -27.39 -5.41 -35.69
C ALA A 96 -28.01 -4.13 -35.11
N ARG A 97 -27.74 -3.80 -33.84
CA ARG A 97 -28.17 -2.53 -33.24
C ARG A 97 -27.51 -1.33 -33.89
N THR A 98 -26.22 -1.42 -34.18
CA THR A 98 -25.47 -0.38 -34.88
C THR A 98 -26.07 -0.12 -36.25
N TRP A 99 -26.31 -1.18 -37.04
CA TRP A 99 -26.92 -1.05 -38.37
C TRP A 99 -28.33 -0.47 -38.31
N ALA A 100 -29.15 -0.88 -37.34
CA ALA A 100 -30.47 -0.29 -37.16
C ALA A 100 -30.38 1.20 -36.80
N ALA A 101 -29.49 1.57 -35.87
CA ALA A 101 -29.28 2.96 -35.49
C ALA A 101 -28.82 3.82 -36.69
N THR A 102 -27.93 3.28 -37.54
CA THR A 102 -27.53 3.93 -38.80
C THR A 102 -28.71 4.13 -39.75
N ALA A 103 -29.68 3.21 -39.76
CA ALA A 103 -30.93 3.33 -40.52
C ALA A 103 -31.99 4.22 -39.84
N GLY A 104 -31.69 4.84 -38.69
CA GLY A 104 -32.64 5.62 -37.90
C GLY A 104 -33.69 4.77 -37.17
N ILE A 105 -33.44 3.47 -37.03
CA ILE A 105 -34.33 2.50 -36.37
C ILE A 105 -33.72 2.11 -35.02
N THR A 106 -34.52 2.17 -33.96
CA THR A 106 -34.11 1.66 -32.63
C THR A 106 -34.59 0.24 -32.45
N LEU A 107 -33.66 -0.73 -32.39
CA LEU A 107 -33.98 -2.09 -31.95
C LEU A 107 -34.08 -2.14 -30.42
N GLU A 108 -35.21 -2.62 -29.90
CA GLU A 108 -35.39 -2.74 -28.45
C GLU A 108 -34.51 -3.84 -27.86
N THR A 109 -33.90 -3.56 -26.71
CA THR A 109 -33.19 -4.57 -25.92
C THR A 109 -34.15 -5.29 -24.99
N GLY A 110 -33.78 -6.48 -24.51
CA GLY A 110 -34.61 -7.22 -23.53
C GLY A 110 -34.90 -6.41 -22.26
N LEU A 111 -33.98 -5.55 -21.82
CA LEU A 111 -34.21 -4.66 -20.67
C LEU A 111 -35.25 -3.58 -20.99
N MET A 112 -35.23 -3.01 -22.19
CA MET A 112 -36.22 -2.03 -22.63
C MET A 112 -37.62 -2.68 -22.73
N GLN A 113 -37.69 -3.89 -23.28
CA GLN A 113 -38.93 -4.66 -23.34
C GLN A 113 -39.47 -4.98 -21.94
N LEU A 114 -38.60 -5.39 -21.02
CA LEU A 114 -38.98 -5.63 -19.62
C LEU A 114 -39.51 -4.35 -18.95
N GLY A 115 -38.86 -3.21 -19.17
CA GLY A 115 -39.32 -1.92 -18.64
C GLY A 115 -40.70 -1.51 -19.16
N ARG A 116 -41.07 -1.88 -20.39
CA ARG A 116 -42.43 -1.69 -20.91
C ARG A 116 -43.44 -2.71 -20.38
N ALA A 117 -43.00 -3.94 -20.12
CA ALA A 117 -43.85 -5.03 -19.67
C ALA A 117 -44.21 -4.93 -18.17
N LEU A 118 -43.38 -4.26 -17.38
CA LEU A 118 -43.68 -3.98 -15.98
C LEU A 118 -44.71 -2.85 -15.86
N PRO A 119 -45.71 -2.97 -14.95
CA PRO A 119 -46.67 -1.91 -14.73
C PRO A 119 -45.92 -0.65 -14.28
N GLN A 120 -46.14 0.47 -15.00
CA GLN A 120 -45.71 1.76 -14.49
C GLN A 120 -46.40 1.95 -13.16
N ARG A 121 -45.64 1.96 -12.06
CA ARG A 121 -46.16 2.38 -10.76
C ARG A 121 -46.48 3.86 -10.91
N GLU A 122 -47.69 4.15 -11.36
CA GLU A 122 -48.24 5.49 -11.34
C GLU A 122 -48.08 5.98 -9.91
N ALA A 123 -47.29 7.03 -9.73
CA ALA A 123 -47.39 7.87 -8.56
C ALA A 123 -48.73 8.62 -8.66
N ASP A 124 -49.85 7.89 -8.62
CA ASP A 124 -51.18 8.45 -8.45
C ASP A 124 -51.35 8.71 -6.95
N SER A 125 -50.55 9.65 -6.43
CA SER A 125 -50.85 10.34 -5.18
C SER A 125 -51.99 11.32 -5.44
N LYS A 126 -53.18 10.78 -5.77
CA LYS A 126 -54.42 11.53 -5.61
C LYS A 126 -54.71 11.56 -4.13
N ASN A 127 -54.49 12.74 -3.55
CA ASN A 127 -55.06 13.16 -2.27
C ASN A 127 -56.52 12.69 -2.18
N GLN A 128 -56.76 11.55 -1.53
CA GLN A 128 -58.09 11.23 -1.03
C GLN A 128 -58.27 12.07 0.23
N GLY A 129 -58.89 13.23 0.06
CA GLY A 129 -59.44 14.00 1.17
C GLY A 129 -60.45 13.12 1.89
N PHE A 130 -60.18 12.86 3.17
CA PHE A 130 -61.17 12.29 4.08
C PHE A 130 -62.21 13.38 4.37
N GLU A 131 -63.37 13.31 3.71
CA GLU A 131 -64.57 13.98 4.21
C GLU A 131 -65.14 13.14 5.36
N LEU A 132 -65.08 13.71 6.57
CA LEU A 132 -65.82 13.21 7.73
C LEU A 132 -67.23 13.79 7.69
N LYS A 133 -68.22 12.91 7.65
CA LYS A 133 -69.63 13.23 7.88
C LYS A 133 -69.98 13.02 9.35
#